data_AF-A0A4V1NMA2-F1
#
_entry.id   AF-A0A4V1NMA2-F1
#
_cell.length_a   1.000
_cell.length_b   1.000
_cell.length_c   1.000
_cell.angle_alpha   90.00
_cell.angle_beta   90.00
_cell.angle_gamma   90.00
#
_symmetry.space_group_name_H-M   'P 1'
#
loop_
_entity.id
_entity.type
_entity.pdbx_description
1 polymer ?
#
loop_
_entity_poly.entity_id
_entity_poly.type
_entity_poly.pdbx_seq_one_letter_code
_entity_poly.pdbx_strand_id
1 'polypeptide(L)'
;MSEETRSPEQLNELHEQLKQQVADSEYESAADTLPKILSFLERLPDDWTESREWVTVVAEVDNYLNEVQPELEQVLEETGAAITKIGKSKKGVRAYTK
;
A
#
# COMPACT_ATOMS: atom_id res chain seq x y z
N MET A 1 -12.20 26.22 -2.54
CA MET A 1 -11.65 24.87 -2.78
C MET A 1 -10.15 25.03 -2.61
N SER A 2 -9.57 24.48 -1.55
CA SER A 2 -8.12 24.49 -1.40
C SER A 2 -7.56 23.64 -2.52
N GLU A 3 -6.88 24.26 -3.48
CA GLU A 3 -5.92 23.52 -4.31
C GLU A 3 -4.90 22.97 -3.32
N GLU A 4 -5.07 21.70 -2.94
CA GLU A 4 -3.99 20.94 -2.33
C GLU A 4 -2.86 20.98 -3.34
N THR A 5 -1.91 21.89 -3.14
CA THR A 5 -0.71 22.02 -3.94
C THR A 5 0.08 20.73 -3.79
N ARG A 6 -0.17 19.79 -4.70
CA ARG A 6 0.60 18.54 -4.80
C ARG A 6 2.05 18.91 -4.98
N SER A 7 2.88 18.58 -4.00
CA SER A 7 4.32 18.80 -4.02
C SER A 7 5.07 17.46 -4.01
N PRO A 8 6.31 17.41 -4.52
CA PRO A 8 7.13 16.20 -4.44
C PRO A 8 7.40 15.80 -2.98
N GLU A 9 7.45 16.76 -2.05
CA GLU A 9 7.58 16.50 -0.61
C GLU A 9 6.41 15.68 -0.06
N GLN A 10 5.17 15.99 -0.45
CA GLN A 10 3.99 15.24 0.00
C GLN A 10 4.01 13.79 -0.50
N LEU A 11 4.43 13.58 -1.75
CA LEU A 11 4.60 12.22 -2.28
C LEU A 11 5.69 11.47 -1.52
N ASN A 12 6.79 12.16 -1.17
CA ASN A 12 7.85 11.58 -0.36
C ASN A 12 7.42 11.26 1.08
N GLU A 13 6.60 12.09 1.71
CA GLU A 13 6.04 11.80 3.04
C GLU A 13 5.14 10.55 3.02
N LEU A 14 4.26 10.44 2.01
CA LEU A 14 3.43 9.25 1.83
C LEU A 14 4.28 8.00 1.57
N HIS A 15 5.34 8.14 0.79
CA HIS A 15 6.30 7.06 0.51
C HIS A 15 6.99 6.56 1.79
N GLU A 16 7.55 7.47 2.59
CA GLU A 16 8.21 7.11 3.86
C GLU A 16 7.19 6.52 4.86
N GLN A 17 5.96 7.03 4.87
CA GLN A 17 4.88 6.46 5.69
C GLN A 17 4.58 5.02 5.28
N LEU A 18 4.45 4.73 3.98
CA LEU A 18 4.23 3.37 3.49
C LEU A 18 5.40 2.46 3.86
N LYS A 19 6.65 2.94 3.70
CA LYS A 19 7.86 2.20 4.10
C LYS A 19 7.82 1.78 5.56
N GLN A 20 7.49 2.72 6.44
CA GLN A 20 7.40 2.45 7.86
C GLN A 20 6.28 1.46 8.17
N GLN A 21 5.09 1.63 7.59
CA GLN A 21 3.95 0.74 7.82
C GLN A 21 4.23 -0.70 7.37
N VAL A 22 4.91 -0.89 6.23
CA VAL A 22 5.33 -2.22 5.77
C VAL A 22 6.38 -2.81 6.72
N ALA A 23 7.39 -2.03 7.11
CA ALA A 23 8.42 -2.48 8.06
C ALA A 23 7.86 -2.86 9.44
N ASP A 24 6.84 -2.15 9.92
CA ASP A 24 6.13 -2.42 11.18
C ASP A 24 5.05 -3.51 11.03
N SER A 25 4.89 -4.10 9.84
CA SER A 25 3.83 -5.08 9.54
C SER A 25 2.40 -4.56 9.78
N GLU A 26 2.21 -3.25 9.70
CA GLU A 26 0.91 -2.56 9.80
C GLU A 26 0.19 -2.59 8.45
N TYR A 27 -0.09 -3.79 7.94
CA TYR A 27 -0.62 -3.99 6.58
C TYR A 27 -2.01 -3.36 6.35
N GLU A 28 -2.85 -3.24 7.39
CA GLU A 28 -4.13 -2.51 7.29
C GLU A 28 -3.90 -1.01 7.06
N SER A 29 -2.91 -0.43 7.72
CA SER A 29 -2.53 0.97 7.55
C SER A 29 -1.85 1.20 6.20
N ALA A 30 -0.98 0.28 5.77
CA ALA A 30 -0.36 0.30 4.45
C ALA A 30 -1.42 0.24 3.32
N ALA A 31 -2.47 -0.57 3.50
CA ALA A 31 -3.58 -0.68 2.56
C ALA A 31 -4.40 0.62 2.41
N ASP A 32 -4.38 1.52 3.40
CA ASP A 32 -5.00 2.86 3.31
C ASP A 32 -4.06 3.90 2.67
N THR A 33 -2.74 3.75 2.86
CA THR A 33 -1.73 4.67 2.30
C THR A 33 -1.47 4.42 0.81
N LEU A 34 -1.41 3.16 0.38
CA LEU A 34 -1.24 2.77 -1.03
C LEU A 34 -2.18 3.49 -2.01
N PRO A 35 -3.51 3.49 -1.83
CA PRO A 35 -4.42 4.16 -2.77
C PRO A 35 -4.22 5.68 -2.81
N LYS A 36 -3.71 6.30 -1.74
CA LYS A 36 -3.38 7.74 -1.73
C LYS A 36 -2.17 8.02 -2.61
N ILE A 37 -1.12 7.20 -2.50
CA ILE A 37 0.06 7.29 -3.36
C ILE A 37 -0.33 7.10 -4.83
N LEU A 38 -1.10 6.05 -5.15
CA LEU A 38 -1.55 5.80 -6.53
C LEU A 38 -2.39 6.97 -7.08
N SER A 39 -3.34 7.47 -6.30
CA SER A 39 -4.16 8.65 -6.68
C SER A 39 -3.30 9.91 -6.90
N PHE A 40 -2.18 10.01 -6.19
CA PHE A 40 -1.23 11.11 -6.32
C PHE A 40 -0.43 10.98 -7.63
N LEU A 41 0.07 9.78 -7.94
CA LEU A 41 0.78 9.45 -9.18
C LEU A 41 -0.10 9.61 -10.43
N GLU A 42 -1.38 9.25 -10.36
CA GLU A 42 -2.35 9.43 -11.46
C GLU A 42 -2.61 10.90 -11.79
N ARG A 43 -2.26 11.81 -10.88
CA ARG A 43 -2.57 13.23 -11.01
C ARG A 43 -1.34 14.11 -10.76
N LEU A 44 -0.19 13.63 -11.21
CA LEU A 44 1.03 14.42 -11.31
C LEU A 44 0.80 15.64 -12.22
N PRO A 45 1.45 16.79 -11.94
CA PRO A 45 1.37 17.97 -12.80
C PRO A 45 1.99 17.68 -14.16
N ASP A 46 1.45 18.20 -15.27
CA ASP A 46 1.93 17.89 -16.63
C ASP A 46 3.44 18.05 -16.82
N ASP A 47 4.03 19.07 -16.19
CA ASP A 47 5.47 19.40 -16.27
C ASP A 47 6.33 18.68 -15.20
N TRP A 48 5.81 17.65 -14.53
CA TRP A 48 6.55 16.94 -13.47
C TRP A 48 7.90 16.38 -13.94
N THR A 49 8.00 16.00 -15.21
CA THR A 49 9.25 15.48 -15.80
C THR A 49 10.34 16.54 -15.98
N GLU A 50 9.99 17.82 -15.95
CA GLU A 50 10.95 18.92 -16.05
C GLU A 50 11.63 19.22 -14.70
N SER A 51 11.02 18.77 -13.59
CA SER A 51 11.58 18.91 -12.26
C SER A 51 12.34 17.65 -11.84
N ARG A 52 13.63 17.83 -11.56
CA ARG A 52 14.48 16.76 -11.06
C ARG A 52 13.96 16.16 -9.75
N GLU A 53 13.37 16.97 -8.88
CA GLU A 53 12.82 16.51 -7.61
C GLU A 53 11.63 15.59 -7.82
N TRP A 54 10.69 15.97 -8.69
CA TRP A 54 9.56 15.11 -9.08
C TRP A 54 10.03 13.81 -9.70
N VAL A 55 10.95 13.86 -10.66
CA VAL A 55 11.50 12.66 -11.32
C VAL A 55 12.15 11.72 -10.30
N THR A 56 12.88 12.27 -9.33
CA THR A 56 13.56 11.48 -8.30
C THR A 56 12.55 10.79 -7.39
N VAL A 57 11.62 11.56 -6.80
CA VAL A 57 10.63 11.00 -5.85
C VAL A 57 9.71 10.00 -6.54
N VAL A 58 9.23 10.29 -7.75
CA VAL A 58 8.37 9.35 -8.49
C VAL A 58 9.11 8.05 -8.80
N ALA A 59 10.39 8.12 -9.20
CA ALA A 59 11.19 6.93 -9.45
C ALA A 59 11.47 6.12 -8.17
N GLU A 60 11.72 6.78 -7.05
CA GLU A 60 11.91 6.10 -5.76
C GLU A 60 10.64 5.38 -5.31
N VAL A 61 9.48 6.04 -5.43
CA VAL A 61 8.17 5.45 -5.12
C VAL A 61 7.89 4.26 -6.03
N ASP A 62 8.08 4.40 -7.34
CA ASP A 62 7.81 3.33 -8.30
C ASP A 62 8.71 2.11 -8.04
N ASN A 63 10.00 2.33 -7.79
CA ASN A 63 10.91 1.25 -7.42
C ASN A 63 10.49 0.54 -6.13
N TYR A 64 10.12 1.30 -5.10
CA TYR A 64 9.70 0.72 -3.84
C TYR A 64 8.42 -0.10 -3.98
N LEU A 65 7.41 0.43 -4.70
CA LEU A 65 6.17 -0.30 -4.95
C LEU A 65 6.41 -1.63 -5.69
N ASN A 66 7.31 -1.65 -6.67
CA ASN A 66 7.72 -2.89 -7.34
C ASN A 66 8.46 -3.86 -6.41
N GLU A 67 9.24 -3.35 -5.46
CA GLU A 67 9.97 -4.17 -4.48
C GLU A 67 9.04 -4.83 -3.46
N VAL A 68 8.06 -4.08 -2.93
CA VAL A 68 7.15 -4.58 -1.87
C VAL A 68 5.91 -5.28 -2.39
N GLN A 69 5.58 -5.14 -3.69
CA GLN A 69 4.48 -5.86 -4.32
C GLN A 69 4.46 -7.36 -3.99
N PRO A 70 5.55 -8.14 -4.17
CA PRO A 70 5.54 -9.57 -3.86
C PRO A 70 5.32 -9.87 -2.37
N GLU A 71 5.82 -9.01 -1.46
CA GLU A 71 5.64 -9.17 -0.02
C GLU A 71 4.18 -8.91 0.38
N LEU A 72 3.58 -7.85 -0.16
CA LEU A 72 2.16 -7.54 0.07
C LEU A 72 1.25 -8.63 -0.50
N GLU A 73 1.55 -9.17 -1.68
CA GLU A 73 0.79 -10.29 -2.26
C GLU A 73 0.90 -11.57 -1.40
N GLN A 74 2.10 -11.88 -0.89
CA GLN A 74 2.32 -13.01 0.00
C GLN A 74 1.54 -12.88 1.31
N VAL A 75 1.60 -11.72 1.96
CA VAL A 75 0.88 -11.46 3.22
C VAL A 75 -0.64 -11.54 3.01
N LEU A 76 -1.15 -11.05 1.88
CA LEU A 76 -2.58 -11.18 1.54
C LEU A 76 -2.98 -12.65 1.30
N GLU A 77 -2.14 -13.44 0.64
CA GLU A 77 -2.38 -14.88 0.44
C GLU A 77 -2.38 -15.63 1.78
N GLU A 78 -1.41 -15.37 2.66
CA GLU A 78 -1.31 -15.99 3.99
C GLU A 78 -2.47 -15.59 4.90
N THR A 79 -2.85 -14.31 4.90
CA THR A 79 -3.98 -13.80 5.68
C THR A 79 -5.31 -14.35 5.15
N GLY A 80 -5.48 -14.42 3.82
CA GLY A 80 -6.64 -15.04 3.18
C GLY A 80 -6.74 -16.54 3.45
N ALA A 81 -5.61 -17.25 3.48
CA ALA A 81 -5.54 -18.66 3.83
C ALA A 81 -5.88 -18.88 5.32
N ALA A 82 -5.41 -18.02 6.22
CA ALA A 82 -5.74 -18.06 7.65
C ALA A 82 -7.24 -17.83 7.90
N ILE A 83 -7.84 -16.82 7.26
CA ILE A 83 -9.28 -16.54 7.33
C ILE A 83 -10.11 -17.72 6.79
N THR A 84 -9.69 -18.30 5.65
CA THR A 84 -10.37 -19.47 5.06
C THR A 84 -10.29 -20.71 5.95
N LYS A 85 -9.16 -20.91 6.63
CA LYS A 85 -8.96 -22.01 7.59
C LYS A 85 -9.83 -21.84 8.83
N ILE A 86 -9.99 -20.62 9.35
CA ILE A 86 -10.92 -20.30 10.45
C ILE A 86 -12.38 -20.53 10.02
N GLY A 87 -12.76 -20.11 8.80
CA GLY A 87 -14.09 -20.30 8.23
C GLY A 87 -14.47 -21.78 8.02
N LYS A 88 -13.52 -22.63 7.59
CA LYS A 88 -13.71 -24.08 7.50
C LYS A 88 -13.74 -24.76 8.87
N SER A 89 -12.92 -24.33 9.82
CA SER A 89 -12.88 -24.89 11.17
C SER A 89 -14.22 -24.68 11.91
N LYS A 90 -14.88 -23.52 11.73
CA LYS A 90 -16.19 -23.25 12.34
C LYS A 90 -17.33 -24.10 11.77
N LYS A 91 -17.26 -24.55 10.51
CA LYS A 91 -18.21 -25.51 9.92
C LYS A 91 -17.99 -26.95 10.43
N GLY A 92 -16.77 -27.31 10.82
CA GLY A 92 -16.47 -28.64 11.38
C GLY A 92 -16.91 -28.83 12.83
N VAL A 93 -16.94 -27.77 13.65
CA VAL A 93 -17.29 -27.86 15.08
C VAL A 93 -18.77 -28.13 15.32
N ARG A 94 -19.67 -27.83 14.36
CA ARG A 94 -21.10 -28.14 14.49
C ARG A 94 -21.47 -29.60 14.26
N ALA A 95 -20.52 -30.45 13.88
CA ALA A 95 -20.78 -31.88 13.63
C ALA A 95 -20.69 -32.77 14.89
N TYR A 96 -20.20 -32.25 16.03
CA TYR A 96 -19.92 -33.06 17.24
C TYR A 96 -20.71 -32.68 18.49
N THR A 97 -21.68 -31.77 18.40
CA THR A 97 -22.67 -31.59 19.47
C THR A 97 -23.94 -32.37 19.11
N LYS A 98 -23.93 -33.66 19.43
CA LYS A 98 -25.14 -34.48 19.54
C LYS A 98 -25.27 -34.95 20.98
#